data_AF-A0A256BHE7-F1
#
_entry.id   AF-A0A256BHE7-F1
#
_cell.length_a   1.000
_cell.length_b   1.000
_cell.length_c   1.000
_cell.angle_alpha   90.00
_cell.angle_beta   90.00
_cell.angle_gamma   90.00
#
_symmetry.space_group_name_H-M   'P 1'
#
loop_
_entity.id
_entity.type
_entity.pdbx_description
1 polymer ?
#
loop_
_entity_poly.entity_id
_entity_poly.type
_entity_poly.pdbx_seq_one_letter_code
_entity_poly.pdbx_strand_id
1 'polypeptide(L)'
;MKLYIWRSLFQYPKLVFVTIFLGAISWCGQVAGQSKSNSSYGLGVVRNQSHIGQVRCADLANLVSIDLLAPDDGARTLSEHPTFYWYIEHKSLAPKNSTAVSYSNNFYVDFFVRDGFARNAKSIFRSRSELTPQVKSGLYRFELPANAPSLEVNKTYSWHIRYMQPSSQDNSDVTNQIDIRAIIKRESNPSVIEKVKAASTHLEKARIFAENLYWYDALDAYTTWIDANPNDREALHERLAMLDQIIESYPKKKCIGKYNVNNASLINSKQSIPQIMKYSPSR
;
A
#
# COMPACT_ATOMS: atom_id res chain seq x y z
N MET A 1 65.41 -14.87 -7.11
CA MET A 1 66.50 -14.85 -6.12
C MET A 1 66.72 -13.39 -5.71
N LYS A 2 66.54 -13.07 -4.41
CA LYS A 2 66.97 -11.88 -3.62
C LYS A 2 66.56 -10.47 -4.15
N LEU A 3 65.58 -9.70 -3.64
CA LEU A 3 65.29 -9.11 -2.30
C LEU A 3 66.19 -7.90 -1.93
N TYR A 4 65.56 -6.81 -1.41
CA TYR A 4 66.05 -5.65 -0.61
C TYR A 4 66.35 -4.29 -1.31
N ILE A 5 65.57 -3.21 -1.08
CA ILE A 5 65.57 -2.15 0.00
C ILE A 5 66.51 -0.96 -0.36
N TRP A 6 66.07 0.29 -0.59
CA TRP A 6 65.48 1.39 0.24
C TRP A 6 66.51 2.49 0.61
N ARG A 7 66.01 3.75 0.67
CA ARG A 7 66.61 5.02 1.20
C ARG A 7 67.63 5.78 0.35
N SER A 8 67.78 7.09 0.43
CA SER A 8 66.97 8.25 0.88
C SER A 8 67.88 9.46 0.70
N LEU A 9 67.42 10.56 0.10
CA LEU A 9 68.09 11.86 0.29
C LEU A 9 67.03 12.92 0.59
N PHE A 10 66.97 13.23 1.88
CA PHE A 10 66.35 14.43 2.45
C PHE A 10 67.20 15.65 2.07
N GLN A 11 66.59 16.68 1.48
CA GLN A 11 66.94 18.08 1.75
C GLN A 11 65.69 18.96 1.66
N TYR A 12 65.27 19.50 2.81
CA TYR A 12 64.48 20.73 2.93
C TYR A 12 65.42 21.81 3.48
N PRO A 13 65.21 23.08 3.14
CA PRO A 13 64.81 24.00 4.21
C PRO A 13 63.80 25.10 3.80
N LYS A 14 62.88 25.40 4.75
CA LYS A 14 62.52 26.74 5.31
C LYS A 14 62.03 27.85 4.35
N LEU A 15 61.01 28.70 4.60
CA LEU A 15 60.21 29.06 5.78
C LEU A 15 59.03 29.97 5.30
N VAL A 16 57.83 29.78 5.86
CA VAL A 16 56.83 30.78 6.33
C VAL A 16 56.24 31.84 5.37
N PHE A 17 54.91 31.82 5.20
CA PHE A 17 54.05 32.92 5.64
C PHE A 17 52.62 32.44 5.97
N VAL A 18 52.17 32.88 7.13
CA VAL A 18 50.86 32.67 7.76
C VAL A 18 49.84 33.61 7.13
N THR A 19 48.66 33.11 6.75
CA THR A 19 47.42 33.91 6.84
C THR A 19 46.23 33.00 7.16
N ILE A 20 45.61 33.36 8.27
CA ILE A 20 44.37 32.85 8.85
C ILE A 20 43.19 33.24 7.96
N PHE A 21 42.38 32.26 7.55
CA PHE A 21 40.99 32.49 7.16
C PHE A 21 40.10 31.55 7.99
N LEU A 22 39.76 31.99 9.20
CA LEU A 22 38.59 31.54 9.93
C LEU A 22 37.39 32.31 9.38
N GLY A 23 36.71 31.72 8.39
CA GLY A 23 35.50 32.26 7.79
C GLY A 23 34.39 31.21 7.78
N ALA A 24 33.57 31.22 8.83
CA ALA A 24 32.18 30.75 8.88
C ALA A 24 31.83 29.45 8.13
N ILE A 25 32.14 28.29 8.71
CA ILE A 25 31.40 27.05 8.44
C ILE A 25 30.20 27.01 9.40
N SER A 26 29.22 27.84 9.11
CA SER A 26 27.87 27.66 9.61
C SER A 26 26.97 28.04 8.46
N TRP A 27 26.45 27.02 7.79
CA TRP A 27 25.06 27.00 7.36
C TRP A 27 24.69 25.53 7.22
N CYS A 28 23.75 25.16 8.09
CA CYS A 28 23.01 23.92 8.16
C CYS A 28 23.24 22.99 6.97
N GLY A 29 23.96 21.90 7.23
CA GLY A 29 23.55 20.63 6.66
C GLY A 29 22.12 20.38 7.12
N GLN A 30 21.14 20.89 6.38
CA GLN A 30 19.86 20.23 6.30
C GLN A 30 20.15 18.90 5.62
N VAL A 31 20.60 17.93 6.42
CA VAL A 31 20.18 16.56 6.19
C VAL A 31 18.68 16.61 6.43
N ALA A 32 17.94 17.04 5.40
CA ALA A 32 16.55 16.73 5.28
C ALA A 32 16.51 15.21 5.42
N GLY A 33 16.07 14.75 6.59
CA GLY A 33 15.82 13.34 6.83
C GLY A 33 14.84 12.88 5.78
N GLN A 34 15.36 12.36 4.66
CA GLN A 34 14.57 11.58 3.75
C GLN A 34 14.22 10.32 4.54
N SER A 35 13.06 10.36 5.18
CA SER A 35 12.34 9.16 5.61
C SER A 35 11.97 8.39 4.33
N LYS A 36 12.96 7.76 3.68
CA LYS A 36 12.78 6.75 2.64
C LYS A 36 12.30 5.49 3.34
N SER A 37 11.01 5.45 3.62
CA SER A 37 10.28 4.20 3.81
C SER A 37 10.14 3.55 2.43
N ASN A 38 11.23 3.04 1.87
CA ASN A 38 11.22 2.36 0.59
C ASN A 38 10.97 0.88 0.85
N SER A 39 9.75 0.42 0.60
CA SER A 39 9.46 -1.02 0.51
C SER A 39 10.31 -1.62 -0.62
N SER A 40 10.83 -2.84 -0.46
CA SER A 40 11.50 -3.55 -1.57
C SER A 40 10.58 -3.76 -2.77
N TYR A 41 9.27 -3.83 -2.53
CA TYR A 41 8.22 -3.94 -3.53
C TYR A 41 7.77 -2.60 -4.14
N GLY A 42 8.29 -1.51 -3.60
CA GLY A 42 7.95 -0.15 -3.98
C GLY A 42 8.35 0.20 -5.41
N LEU A 43 7.54 1.00 -6.10
CA LEU A 43 7.93 1.60 -7.38
C LEU A 43 8.86 2.81 -7.21
N GLY A 44 9.16 3.24 -5.97
CA GLY A 44 9.92 4.45 -5.69
C GLY A 44 9.19 5.74 -6.08
N VAL A 45 7.88 5.66 -6.36
CA VAL A 45 7.09 6.83 -6.76
C VAL A 45 6.83 7.70 -5.54
N VAL A 46 7.59 8.80 -5.44
CA VAL A 46 7.38 9.80 -4.39
C VAL A 46 6.06 10.53 -4.67
N ARG A 47 5.10 10.41 -3.75
CA ARG A 47 3.89 11.23 -3.79
C ARG A 47 4.30 12.68 -3.62
N ASN A 48 4.16 13.49 -4.67
CA ASN A 48 4.41 14.93 -4.60
C ASN A 48 3.47 15.53 -3.54
N GLN A 49 4.01 15.87 -2.37
CA GLN A 49 3.22 16.33 -1.22
C GLN A 49 2.62 17.72 -1.43
N SER A 50 3.12 18.48 -2.41
CA SER A 50 2.86 19.91 -2.57
C SER A 50 1.41 20.28 -2.87
N HIS A 51 0.56 19.34 -3.28
CA HIS A 51 -0.87 19.59 -3.45
C HIS A 51 -1.69 18.35 -3.10
N ILE A 52 -1.53 17.81 -1.89
CA ILE A 52 -2.58 16.97 -1.31
C ILE A 52 -3.78 17.91 -1.12
N GLY A 53 -4.76 17.85 -2.04
CA GLY A 53 -6.09 18.35 -1.69
C GLY A 53 -6.45 17.69 -0.37
N GLN A 54 -6.93 18.48 0.60
CA GLN A 54 -7.26 18.01 1.95
C GLN A 54 -7.82 16.60 1.83
N VAL A 55 -7.16 15.62 2.47
CA VAL A 55 -7.85 14.36 2.76
C VAL A 55 -9.10 14.83 3.48
N ARG A 56 -10.28 14.65 2.87
CA ARG A 56 -11.53 15.01 3.53
C ARG A 56 -11.71 13.96 4.59
N CYS A 57 -11.26 14.27 5.78
CA CYS A 57 -11.32 13.40 6.92
C CYS A 57 -12.63 13.71 7.59
N ALA A 58 -13.63 12.92 7.23
CA ALA A 58 -14.89 12.90 7.94
C ALA A 58 -14.69 12.45 9.39
N ASP A 59 -15.67 12.73 10.26
CA ASP A 59 -15.72 12.17 11.63
C ASP A 59 -15.67 10.63 11.66
N LEU A 60 -15.86 9.97 10.51
CA LEU A 60 -15.64 8.53 10.30
C LEU A 60 -14.25 8.05 10.69
N ALA A 61 -13.22 8.90 10.67
CA ALA A 61 -11.85 8.54 11.10
C ALA A 61 -11.78 8.02 12.55
N ASN A 62 -12.72 8.48 13.39
CA ASN A 62 -12.84 8.02 14.77
C ASN A 62 -13.61 6.70 14.89
N LEU A 63 -14.27 6.24 13.82
CA LEU A 63 -15.15 5.07 13.79
C LEU A 63 -14.57 3.92 12.98
N VAL A 64 -13.82 4.21 11.92
CA VAL A 64 -13.33 3.23 10.95
C VAL A 64 -11.89 3.52 10.58
N SER A 65 -11.06 2.47 10.56
CA SER A 65 -9.74 2.45 9.92
C SER A 65 -9.82 1.69 8.60
N ILE A 66 -9.09 2.15 7.59
CA ILE A 66 -8.98 1.45 6.31
C ILE A 66 -7.53 1.47 5.86
N ASP A 67 -6.95 0.30 5.63
CA ASP A 67 -5.58 0.13 5.19
C ASP A 67 -5.53 -0.61 3.86
N LEU A 68 -4.94 0.02 2.84
CA LEU A 68 -4.66 -0.66 1.57
C LEU A 68 -3.46 -1.58 1.77
N LEU A 69 -3.60 -2.85 1.38
CA LEU A 69 -2.48 -3.80 1.44
C LEU A 69 -1.61 -3.66 0.20
N ALA A 70 -1.00 -2.49 0.04
CA ALA A 70 -0.08 -2.15 -1.04
C ALA A 70 0.98 -1.14 -0.56
N PRO A 71 2.21 -1.17 -1.11
CA PRO A 71 3.24 -0.18 -0.82
C PRO A 71 2.79 1.25 -1.13
N ASP A 72 3.18 2.19 -0.27
CA ASP A 72 2.79 3.60 -0.38
C ASP A 72 3.30 4.27 -1.66
N ASP A 73 4.47 3.86 -2.11
CA ASP A 73 5.17 4.29 -3.31
C ASP A 73 4.82 3.43 -4.54
N GLY A 74 3.81 2.57 -4.43
CA GLY A 74 3.25 1.76 -5.52
C GLY A 74 3.86 0.37 -5.65
N ALA A 75 3.17 -0.51 -6.37
CA ALA A 75 3.60 -1.90 -6.57
C ALA A 75 3.38 -2.38 -8.02
N ARG A 76 4.02 -3.50 -8.37
CA ARG A 76 3.96 -4.12 -9.70
C ARG A 76 2.96 -5.27 -9.74
N THR A 77 2.38 -5.49 -10.91
CA THR A 77 1.56 -6.67 -11.23
C THR A 77 1.94 -7.24 -12.59
N LEU A 78 1.83 -8.57 -12.77
CA LEU A 78 1.84 -9.22 -14.09
C LEU A 78 0.42 -9.39 -14.65
N SER A 79 -0.57 -9.56 -13.78
CA SER A 79 -1.97 -9.71 -14.18
C SER A 79 -2.51 -8.50 -14.95
N GLU A 80 -3.27 -8.77 -16.01
CA GLU A 80 -4.08 -7.78 -16.72
C GLU A 80 -5.33 -7.38 -15.92
N HIS A 81 -5.74 -8.26 -15.01
CA HIS A 81 -6.91 -8.19 -14.14
C HIS A 81 -6.49 -8.52 -12.69
N PRO A 82 -5.75 -7.62 -12.02
CA PRO A 82 -5.19 -7.91 -10.70
C PRO A 82 -6.24 -7.97 -9.60
N THR A 83 -5.89 -8.65 -8.51
CA THR A 83 -6.65 -8.65 -7.26
C THR A 83 -6.08 -7.61 -6.29
N PHE A 84 -6.97 -6.77 -5.76
CA PHE A 84 -6.65 -5.72 -4.80
C PHE A 84 -7.13 -6.12 -3.42
N TYR A 85 -6.33 -5.81 -2.39
CA TYR A 85 -6.60 -6.16 -1.00
C TYR A 85 -6.59 -4.93 -0.11
N TRP A 86 -7.55 -4.84 0.81
CA TRP A 86 -7.59 -3.82 1.85
C TRP A 86 -8.20 -4.37 3.14
N TYR A 87 -7.86 -3.78 4.27
CA TYR A 87 -8.41 -4.10 5.57
C TYR A 87 -9.33 -2.98 6.03
N ILE A 88 -10.48 -3.32 6.60
CA ILE A 88 -11.38 -2.37 7.27
C ILE A 88 -11.46 -2.77 8.74
N GLU A 89 -11.29 -1.82 9.65
CA GLU A 89 -11.55 -2.00 11.07
C GLU A 89 -12.58 -1.00 11.56
N HIS A 90 -13.73 -1.47 12.03
CA HIS A 90 -14.66 -0.66 12.79
C HIS A 90 -14.22 -0.61 14.26
N LYS A 91 -13.91 0.60 14.74
CA LYS A 91 -13.63 0.84 16.16
C LYS A 91 -14.92 0.64 16.94
N SER A 92 -14.87 -0.16 18.00
CA SER A 92 -16.02 -0.37 18.88
C SER A 92 -16.44 0.98 19.48
N LEU A 93 -17.61 1.45 19.08
CA LEU A 93 -18.31 2.56 19.72
C LEU A 93 -18.85 2.09 21.08
N ALA A 94 -17.98 1.88 22.06
CA ALA A 94 -18.40 1.85 23.46
C ALA A 94 -18.42 3.31 23.96
N PRO A 95 -19.58 3.93 24.19
CA PRO A 95 -19.60 5.28 24.71
C PRO A 95 -19.16 5.23 26.18
N LYS A 96 -17.93 5.69 26.47
CA LYS A 96 -17.66 6.33 27.75
C LYS A 96 -18.17 7.77 27.63
N ASN A 97 -19.45 7.97 27.93
CA ASN A 97 -20.08 9.28 28.17
C ASN A 97 -20.14 10.27 26.98
N SER A 98 -20.53 9.82 25.79
CA SER A 98 -20.74 10.72 24.64
C SER A 98 -22.15 10.55 24.09
N THR A 99 -22.86 11.65 23.91
CA THR A 99 -24.15 11.74 23.21
C THR A 99 -24.11 10.93 21.92
N ALA A 100 -24.92 9.87 21.86
CA ALA A 100 -24.93 8.92 20.75
C ALA A 100 -25.30 9.63 19.45
N VAL A 101 -24.31 9.85 18.59
CA VAL A 101 -24.56 10.19 17.19
C VAL A 101 -25.17 8.94 16.55
N SER A 102 -26.44 9.04 16.14
CA SER A 102 -27.16 7.97 15.45
C SER A 102 -26.60 7.82 14.04
N TYR A 103 -25.62 6.94 13.88
CA TYR A 103 -25.04 6.60 12.60
C TYR A 103 -26.02 5.73 11.79
N SER A 104 -26.25 6.08 10.52
CA SER A 104 -26.95 5.19 9.58
C SER A 104 -26.20 3.86 9.51
N ASN A 105 -26.96 2.76 9.54
CA ASN A 105 -26.46 1.40 9.51
C ASN A 105 -25.89 0.97 8.15
N ASN A 106 -26.14 1.76 7.10
CA ASN A 106 -25.75 1.41 5.74
C ASN A 106 -24.49 2.18 5.37
N PHE A 107 -23.44 1.46 4.99
CA PHE A 107 -22.21 2.06 4.49
C PHE A 107 -22.01 1.63 3.03
N TYR A 108 -21.24 2.41 2.28
CA TYR A 108 -20.91 2.08 0.91
C TYR A 108 -19.40 2.10 0.71
N VAL A 109 -18.91 1.17 -0.09
CA VAL A 109 -17.54 1.16 -0.60
C VAL A 109 -17.59 1.32 -2.11
N ASP A 110 -16.96 2.39 -2.59
CA ASP A 110 -16.62 2.54 -3.99
C ASP A 110 -15.18 2.10 -4.22
N PHE A 111 -15.01 1.16 -5.14
CA PHE A 111 -13.72 0.81 -5.72
C PHE A 111 -13.62 1.45 -7.11
N PHE A 112 -12.48 2.06 -7.42
CA PHE A 112 -12.25 2.60 -8.76
C PHE A 112 -10.78 2.52 -9.18
N VAL A 113 -10.58 2.29 -10.47
CA VAL A 113 -9.27 2.31 -11.13
C VAL A 113 -9.21 3.52 -12.04
N ARG A 114 -8.10 4.24 -12.00
CA ARG A 114 -7.82 5.41 -12.82
C ARG A 114 -6.59 5.22 -13.68
N ASP A 115 -6.65 5.73 -14.90
CA ASP A 115 -5.53 5.83 -15.82
C ASP A 115 -4.56 6.92 -15.34
N GLY A 116 -3.44 6.49 -14.75
CA GLY A 116 -2.48 7.35 -14.06
C GLY A 116 -2.79 7.62 -12.58
N PHE A 117 -1.92 8.42 -11.97
CA PHE A 117 -1.99 8.82 -10.56
C PHE A 117 -2.01 10.34 -10.35
N ALA A 118 -2.12 11.11 -11.44
CA ALA A 118 -2.36 12.54 -11.41
C ALA A 118 -3.75 12.86 -10.85
N ARG A 119 -3.96 14.11 -10.38
CA ARG A 119 -5.22 14.54 -9.77
C ARG A 119 -6.42 14.40 -10.72
N ASN A 120 -6.21 14.66 -12.00
CA ASN A 120 -7.19 14.62 -13.09
C ASN A 120 -7.20 13.28 -13.86
N ALA A 121 -6.54 12.23 -13.32
CA ALA A 121 -6.55 10.90 -13.91
C ALA A 121 -7.99 10.40 -14.15
N LYS A 122 -8.27 9.92 -15.37
CA LYS A 122 -9.61 9.45 -15.78
C LYS A 122 -9.94 8.11 -15.11
N SER A 123 -11.15 7.98 -14.56
CA SER A 123 -11.64 6.69 -14.08
C SER A 123 -11.90 5.76 -15.27
N ILE A 124 -11.30 4.58 -15.27
CA ILE A 124 -11.50 3.54 -16.28
C ILE A 124 -12.37 2.40 -15.77
N PHE A 125 -12.52 2.29 -14.46
CA PHE A 125 -13.40 1.33 -13.82
C PHE A 125 -13.97 1.89 -12.52
N ARG A 126 -15.20 1.53 -12.17
CA ARG A 126 -15.83 1.83 -10.89
C ARG A 126 -16.79 0.70 -10.51
N SER A 127 -16.79 0.34 -9.24
CA SER A 127 -17.75 -0.57 -8.63
C SER A 127 -18.19 0.02 -7.29
N ARG A 128 -19.47 -0.18 -6.93
CA ARG A 128 -20.04 0.22 -5.64
C ARG A 128 -20.60 -1.02 -4.96
N SER A 129 -20.38 -1.14 -3.66
CA SER A 129 -21.03 -2.15 -2.83
C SER A 129 -21.56 -1.55 -1.55
N GLU A 130 -22.71 -2.05 -1.12
CA GLU A 130 -23.32 -1.74 0.16
C GLU A 130 -22.78 -2.70 1.22
N LEU A 131 -22.35 -2.13 2.33
CA LEU A 131 -21.94 -2.83 3.53
C LEU A 131 -23.10 -2.75 4.52
N THR A 132 -23.67 -3.91 4.85
CA THR A 132 -24.74 -4.03 5.85
C THR A 132 -24.17 -3.84 7.27
N PRO A 133 -25.00 -3.52 8.27
CA PRO A 133 -24.52 -3.35 9.67
C PRO A 133 -23.92 -4.63 10.30
N GLN A 134 -24.08 -5.80 9.67
CA GLN A 134 -23.41 -7.04 10.07
C GLN A 134 -21.99 -7.17 9.50
N VAL A 135 -21.54 -6.17 8.74
CA VAL A 135 -20.20 -6.15 8.16
C VAL A 135 -19.18 -6.02 9.27
N LYS A 136 -18.36 -7.07 9.38
CA LYS A 136 -17.33 -7.21 10.38
C LYS A 136 -16.05 -6.55 9.87
N SER A 137 -15.30 -5.93 10.77
CA SER A 137 -13.88 -5.64 10.56
C SER A 137 -13.20 -6.86 9.93
N GLY A 138 -12.38 -6.65 8.90
CA GLY A 138 -11.94 -7.76 8.07
C GLY A 138 -11.08 -7.40 6.87
N LEU A 139 -10.51 -8.45 6.28
CA LEU A 139 -9.80 -8.41 5.02
C LEU A 139 -10.80 -8.47 3.85
N TYR A 140 -10.66 -7.54 2.93
CA TYR A 140 -11.43 -7.46 1.70
C TYR A 140 -10.52 -7.68 0.50
N ARG A 141 -11.09 -8.28 -0.55
CA ARG A 141 -10.44 -8.43 -1.84
C ARG A 141 -11.37 -8.07 -2.98
N PHE A 142 -10.79 -7.55 -4.06
CA PHE A 142 -11.51 -7.27 -5.30
C PHE A 142 -10.64 -7.65 -6.50
N GLU A 143 -11.08 -8.64 -7.26
CA GLU A 143 -10.49 -8.98 -8.55
C GLU A 143 -11.11 -8.08 -9.62
N LEU A 144 -10.27 -7.42 -10.43
CA LEU A 144 -10.74 -6.64 -11.55
C LEU A 144 -11.43 -7.58 -12.56
N PRO A 145 -12.75 -7.48 -12.80
CA PRO A 145 -13.44 -8.50 -13.56
C PRO A 145 -13.01 -8.50 -15.04
N ALA A 146 -13.12 -9.65 -15.71
CA ALA A 146 -12.71 -9.81 -17.11
C ALA A 146 -13.44 -8.89 -18.10
N ASN A 147 -14.61 -8.35 -17.73
CA ASN A 147 -15.34 -7.38 -18.54
C ASN A 147 -14.92 -5.91 -18.28
N ALA A 148 -14.04 -5.65 -17.32
CA ALA A 148 -13.42 -4.34 -17.14
C ALA A 148 -12.30 -4.13 -18.17
N PRO A 149 -11.90 -2.88 -18.46
CA PRO A 149 -10.70 -2.63 -19.25
C PRO A 149 -9.46 -3.26 -18.60
N SER A 150 -8.75 -4.11 -19.34
CA SER A 150 -7.49 -4.71 -18.88
C SER A 150 -6.42 -3.62 -18.67
N LEU A 151 -5.56 -3.81 -17.68
CA LEU A 151 -4.42 -2.91 -17.48
C LEU A 151 -3.40 -3.13 -18.61
N GLU A 152 -2.84 -2.06 -19.17
CA GLU A 152 -1.85 -2.15 -20.25
C GLU A 152 -0.43 -2.35 -19.70
N VAL A 153 0.37 -3.16 -20.40
CA VAL A 153 1.77 -3.40 -20.03
C VAL A 153 2.56 -2.09 -20.05
N ASN A 154 3.42 -1.91 -19.05
CA ASN A 154 4.25 -0.73 -18.81
C ASN A 154 3.49 0.56 -18.49
N LYS A 155 2.18 0.47 -18.23
CA LYS A 155 1.35 1.60 -17.85
C LYS A 155 1.08 1.62 -16.35
N THR A 156 1.03 2.82 -15.79
CA THR A 156 0.80 3.07 -14.36
C THR A 156 -0.62 3.56 -14.14
N TYR A 157 -1.29 2.97 -13.16
CA TYR A 157 -2.64 3.29 -12.75
C TYR A 157 -2.68 3.63 -11.26
N SER A 158 -3.82 4.13 -10.80
CA SER A 158 -4.11 4.17 -9.37
C SER A 158 -5.44 3.50 -9.09
N TRP A 159 -5.50 2.75 -8.00
CA TRP A 159 -6.74 2.19 -7.48
C TRP A 159 -7.06 2.82 -6.14
N HIS A 160 -8.35 2.95 -5.87
CA HIS A 160 -8.85 3.73 -4.75
C HIS A 160 -9.98 3.00 -4.06
N ILE A 161 -10.06 3.20 -2.75
CA ILE A 161 -11.18 2.81 -1.91
C ILE A 161 -11.78 4.10 -1.36
N ARG A 162 -13.07 4.29 -1.63
CA ARG A 162 -13.86 5.34 -0.99
C ARG A 162 -14.95 4.73 -0.14
N TYR A 163 -14.79 4.88 1.16
CA TYR A 163 -15.78 4.48 2.16
C TYR A 163 -16.70 5.66 2.47
N MET A 164 -18.01 5.46 2.42
CA MET A 164 -19.01 6.52 2.57
C MET A 164 -20.10 6.09 3.53
N GLN A 165 -20.64 7.06 4.25
CA GLN A 165 -21.87 6.92 4.99
C GLN A 165 -22.88 7.93 4.45
N PRO A 166 -24.10 7.52 4.05
CA PRO A 166 -25.17 8.45 3.71
C PRO A 166 -25.57 9.25 4.96
N SER A 167 -25.75 10.56 4.80
CA SER A 167 -26.34 11.41 5.85
C SER A 167 -27.82 11.05 6.01
N SER A 168 -28.31 11.02 7.25
CA SER A 168 -29.71 10.75 7.58
C SER A 168 -30.65 11.92 7.26
N GLN A 169 -30.13 13.06 6.79
CA GLN A 169 -30.86 14.33 6.81
C GLN A 169 -31.14 14.94 5.44
N ASP A 170 -30.49 14.46 4.37
CA ASP A 170 -30.91 14.75 3.00
C ASP A 170 -30.26 13.74 2.05
N ASN A 171 -31.09 13.09 1.22
CA ASN A 171 -30.73 11.97 0.34
C ASN A 171 -29.72 12.32 -0.79
N SER A 172 -29.06 13.48 -0.73
CA SER A 172 -28.15 13.96 -1.78
C SER A 172 -26.77 14.41 -1.30
N ASP A 173 -26.54 14.67 0.00
CA ASP A 173 -25.23 15.11 0.49
C ASP A 173 -24.52 14.01 1.29
N VAL A 174 -23.54 13.36 0.65
CA VAL A 174 -22.58 12.48 1.34
C VAL A 174 -21.68 13.37 2.20
N THR A 175 -22.05 13.56 3.46
CA THR A 175 -21.31 14.44 4.39
C THR A 175 -20.00 13.84 4.85
N ASN A 176 -19.89 12.50 4.84
CA ASN A 176 -18.78 11.78 5.46
C ASN A 176 -18.20 10.69 4.55
N GLN A 177 -16.94 10.85 4.13
CA GLN A 177 -16.21 9.85 3.34
C GLN A 177 -14.73 9.74 3.74
N ILE A 178 -14.15 8.55 3.55
CA ILE A 178 -12.70 8.29 3.61
C ILE A 178 -12.28 7.89 2.20
N ASP A 179 -11.28 8.56 1.64
CA ASP A 179 -10.75 8.28 0.29
C ASP A 179 -9.24 7.98 0.39
N ILE A 180 -8.87 6.76 0.05
CA ILE A 180 -7.49 6.27 0.09
C ILE A 180 -7.14 5.61 -1.24
N ARG A 181 -5.85 5.66 -1.59
CA ARG A 181 -5.36 5.18 -2.89
C ARG A 181 -3.97 4.58 -2.84
N ALA A 182 -3.71 3.69 -3.78
CA ALA A 182 -2.39 3.12 -4.05
C ALA A 182 -2.10 3.11 -5.56
N ILE A 183 -0.82 2.99 -5.89
CA ILE A 183 -0.32 3.00 -7.27
C ILE A 183 -0.05 1.55 -7.69
N ILE A 184 -0.39 1.24 -8.93
CA ILE A 184 -0.14 -0.06 -9.54
C ILE A 184 0.45 0.14 -10.93
N LYS A 185 1.46 -0.65 -11.27
CA LYS A 185 2.01 -0.70 -12.63
C LYS A 185 1.93 -2.13 -13.14
N ARG A 186 1.31 -2.32 -14.30
CA ARG A 186 1.39 -3.61 -14.99
C ARG A 186 2.72 -3.67 -15.72
N GLU A 187 3.46 -4.75 -15.54
CA GLU A 187 4.68 -5.04 -16.29
C GLU A 187 4.54 -6.36 -17.04
N SER A 188 5.54 -6.69 -17.85
CA SER A 188 5.65 -7.99 -18.48
C SER A 188 7.08 -8.48 -18.33
N ASN A 189 7.24 -9.72 -17.88
CA ASN A 189 8.52 -10.38 -17.76
C ASN A 189 8.36 -11.83 -18.22
N PRO A 190 8.76 -12.17 -19.46
CA PRO A 190 8.60 -13.51 -20.01
C PRO A 190 9.21 -14.60 -19.14
N SER A 191 10.36 -14.36 -18.50
CA SER A 191 11.01 -15.34 -17.64
C SER A 191 10.14 -15.68 -16.42
N VAL A 192 9.53 -14.68 -15.79
CA VAL A 192 8.65 -14.88 -14.64
C VAL A 192 7.34 -15.53 -15.07
N ILE A 193 6.77 -15.12 -16.21
CA ILE A 193 5.57 -15.71 -16.78
C ILE A 193 5.75 -17.21 -17.02
N GLU A 194 6.88 -17.63 -17.62
CA GLU A 194 7.15 -19.05 -17.86
C GLU A 194 7.35 -19.84 -16.56
N LYS A 195 8.07 -19.28 -15.57
CA LYS A 195 8.22 -19.91 -14.24
C LYS A 195 6.87 -20.10 -13.54
N VAL A 196 6.00 -19.09 -13.58
CA VAL A 196 4.66 -19.15 -12.97
C VAL A 196 3.75 -20.16 -13.68
N LYS A 197 3.87 -20.30 -15.01
CA LYS A 197 3.15 -21.34 -15.76
C LYS A 197 3.59 -22.75 -15.38
N ALA A 198 4.89 -22.93 -15.12
CA ALA A 198 5.45 -24.22 -14.72
C ALA A 198 5.16 -24.61 -13.26
N ALA A 199 4.82 -23.63 -12.41
CA ALA A 199 4.50 -23.86 -11.00
C ALA A 199 3.20 -24.68 -10.83
N SER A 200 3.28 -25.74 -10.04
CA SER A 200 2.19 -26.69 -9.80
C SER A 200 1.25 -26.25 -8.68
N THR A 201 1.70 -25.36 -7.79
CA THR A 201 0.91 -24.90 -6.64
C THR A 201 0.81 -23.38 -6.57
N HIS A 202 -0.21 -22.88 -5.86
CA HIS A 202 -0.32 -21.45 -5.57
C HIS A 202 0.82 -20.95 -4.68
N LEU A 203 1.36 -21.77 -3.78
CA LEU A 203 2.51 -21.41 -2.96
C LEU A 203 3.78 -21.19 -3.80
N GLU A 204 4.05 -22.09 -4.75
CA GLU A 204 5.16 -21.91 -5.69
C GLU A 204 5.01 -20.64 -6.52
N LYS A 205 3.80 -20.38 -7.06
CA LYS A 205 3.50 -19.13 -7.77
C LYS A 205 3.75 -17.92 -6.89
N ALA A 206 3.28 -17.95 -5.65
CA ALA A 206 3.44 -16.87 -4.69
C ALA A 206 4.92 -16.54 -4.44
N ARG A 207 5.75 -17.56 -4.19
CA ARG A 207 7.19 -17.41 -4.01
C ARG A 207 7.88 -16.84 -5.25
N ILE A 208 7.54 -17.34 -6.45
CA ILE A 208 8.07 -16.79 -7.71
C ILE A 208 7.70 -15.31 -7.87
N PHE A 209 6.45 -14.93 -7.63
CA PHE A 209 6.04 -13.53 -7.71
C PHE A 209 6.73 -12.68 -6.65
N ALA A 210 6.86 -13.17 -5.43
CA ALA A 210 7.48 -12.47 -4.30
C ALA A 210 8.97 -12.20 -4.57
N GLU A 211 9.71 -13.22 -5.03
CA GLU A 211 11.13 -13.11 -5.43
C GLU A 211 11.35 -12.08 -6.56
N ASN A 212 10.34 -11.89 -7.41
CA ASN A 212 10.39 -10.98 -8.56
C ASN A 212 9.64 -9.65 -8.31
N LEU A 213 9.29 -9.36 -7.06
CA LEU A 213 8.68 -8.10 -6.63
C LEU A 213 7.30 -7.80 -7.23
N TYR A 214 6.57 -8.83 -7.67
CA TYR A 214 5.18 -8.72 -8.15
C TYR A 214 4.19 -8.82 -6.99
N TRP A 215 4.08 -7.73 -6.22
CA TRP A 215 3.33 -7.65 -4.97
C TRP A 215 1.88 -8.16 -5.06
N TYR A 216 1.11 -7.66 -6.04
CA TYR A 216 -0.32 -7.98 -6.12
C TYR A 216 -0.54 -9.47 -6.44
N ASP A 217 0.23 -10.00 -7.40
CA ASP A 217 0.15 -11.41 -7.77
C ASP A 217 0.67 -12.33 -6.65
N ALA A 218 1.72 -11.92 -5.93
CA ALA A 218 2.24 -12.65 -4.77
C ALA A 218 1.22 -12.72 -3.63
N LEU A 219 0.62 -11.58 -3.27
CA LEU A 219 -0.36 -11.51 -2.17
C LEU A 219 -1.59 -12.37 -2.48
N ASP A 220 -2.04 -12.34 -3.73
CA ASP A 220 -3.18 -13.14 -4.20
C ASP A 220 -2.89 -14.63 -4.19
N ALA A 221 -1.71 -15.04 -4.69
CA ALA A 221 -1.29 -16.43 -4.70
C ALA A 221 -1.06 -16.99 -3.27
N TYR A 222 -0.43 -16.22 -2.37
CA TYR A 222 -0.31 -16.61 -0.96
C TYR A 222 -1.67 -16.75 -0.30
N THR A 223 -2.57 -15.79 -0.53
CA THR A 223 -3.91 -15.82 0.07
C THR A 223 -4.71 -17.02 -0.45
N THR A 224 -4.68 -17.29 -1.75
CA THR A 224 -5.33 -18.46 -2.35
C THR A 224 -4.79 -19.77 -1.77
N TRP A 225 -3.48 -19.88 -1.54
CA TRP A 225 -2.89 -21.05 -0.89
C TRP A 225 -3.33 -21.21 0.56
N ILE A 226 -3.30 -20.13 1.34
CA ILE A 226 -3.66 -20.11 2.77
C ILE A 226 -5.17 -20.40 2.96
N ASP A 227 -6.02 -19.94 2.05
CA ASP A 227 -7.46 -20.24 2.06
C ASP A 227 -7.71 -21.75 1.99
N ALA A 228 -6.92 -22.45 1.17
CA ALA A 228 -6.97 -23.90 1.03
C ALA A 228 -6.18 -24.67 2.12
N ASN A 229 -5.12 -24.06 2.66
CA ASN A 229 -4.18 -24.67 3.60
C ASN A 229 -3.99 -23.79 4.84
N PRO A 230 -5.04 -23.56 5.65
CA PRO A 230 -5.00 -22.55 6.73
C PRO A 230 -4.03 -22.86 7.87
N ASN A 231 -3.51 -24.08 7.95
CA ASN A 231 -2.55 -24.51 8.96
C ASN A 231 -1.09 -24.50 8.46
N ASP A 232 -0.85 -24.12 7.19
CA ASP A 232 0.50 -23.97 6.66
C ASP A 232 1.18 -22.72 7.25
N ARG A 233 1.93 -22.95 8.33
CA ARG A 233 2.60 -21.89 9.08
C ARG A 233 3.72 -21.22 8.28
N GLU A 234 4.34 -21.92 7.34
CA GLU A 234 5.40 -21.37 6.52
C GLU A 234 4.82 -20.35 5.53
N ALA A 235 3.77 -20.73 4.79
CA ALA A 235 3.09 -19.82 3.88
C ALA A 235 2.51 -18.59 4.61
N LEU A 236 1.94 -18.79 5.82
CA LEU A 236 1.48 -17.70 6.67
C LEU A 236 2.61 -16.75 7.04
N HIS A 237 3.76 -17.28 7.48
CA HIS A 237 4.93 -16.50 7.85
C HIS A 237 5.51 -15.71 6.67
N GLU A 238 5.64 -16.34 5.49
CA GLU A 238 6.12 -15.67 4.27
C GLU A 238 5.21 -14.51 3.84
N ARG A 239 3.87 -14.72 3.85
CA ARG A 239 2.91 -13.66 3.55
C ARG A 239 3.02 -12.49 4.54
N LEU A 240 3.16 -12.79 5.84
CA LEU A 240 3.31 -11.76 6.87
C LEU A 240 4.60 -10.96 6.67
N ALA A 241 5.72 -11.63 6.42
CA ALA A 241 7.00 -10.96 6.14
C ALA A 241 6.91 -10.01 4.93
N MET A 242 6.08 -10.35 3.93
CA MET A 242 5.79 -9.46 2.82
C MET A 242 4.97 -8.24 3.27
N LEU A 243 3.90 -8.44 4.04
CA LEU A 243 3.07 -7.37 4.59
C LEU A 243 3.84 -6.44 5.55
N ASP A 244 4.85 -6.95 6.25
CA ASP A 244 5.73 -6.15 7.11
C ASP A 244 6.47 -5.05 6.33
N GLN A 245 6.70 -5.23 5.02
CA GLN A 245 7.37 -4.26 4.15
C GLN A 245 6.53 -3.00 3.87
N ILE A 246 5.23 -3.01 4.16
CA ILE A 246 4.33 -1.86 3.94
C ILE A 246 3.91 -1.19 5.25
N ILE A 247 4.44 -1.67 6.38
CA ILE A 247 4.19 -1.09 7.68
C ILE A 247 5.00 0.20 7.81
N GLU A 248 4.29 1.32 7.90
CA GLU A 248 4.93 2.57 8.31
C GLU A 248 5.42 2.41 9.76
N SER A 249 6.73 2.49 10.01
CA SER A 249 7.31 2.50 11.37
C SER A 249 6.78 3.67 12.22
N TYR A 250 6.21 4.69 11.57
CA TYR A 250 5.51 5.80 12.20
C TYR A 250 4.23 6.06 11.40
N PRO A 251 3.05 5.65 11.89
CA PRO A 251 1.80 5.93 11.20
C PRO A 251 1.68 7.45 11.08
N LYS A 252 1.90 7.99 9.87
CA LYS A 252 1.68 9.41 9.62
C LYS A 252 0.21 9.64 9.98
N LYS A 253 -0.04 10.54 10.94
CA LYS A 253 -1.38 10.98 11.32
C LYS A 253 -2.06 11.61 10.11
N LYS A 254 -2.55 10.78 9.21
CA LYS A 254 -3.17 11.15 7.96
C LYS A 254 -4.60 10.66 8.05
N CYS A 255 -5.30 11.23 9.03
CA CYS A 255 -6.71 10.96 9.32
C CYS A 255 -7.10 9.51 9.64
N ILE A 256 -6.11 8.65 9.70
CA ILE A 256 -6.18 7.23 9.95
C ILE A 256 -4.96 6.99 10.85
N GLY A 257 -5.16 6.35 11.99
CA GLY A 257 -4.04 5.59 12.55
C GLY A 257 -3.92 4.39 11.64
N LYS A 258 -2.96 4.36 10.72
CA LYS A 258 -2.69 3.13 9.95
C LYS A 258 -2.59 2.01 10.98
N TYR A 259 -3.44 1.00 10.86
CA TYR A 259 -3.43 -0.07 11.84
C TYR A 259 -2.11 -0.82 11.69
N ASN A 260 -1.57 -1.29 12.81
CA ASN A 260 -0.42 -2.15 12.77
C ASN A 260 -0.88 -3.52 12.25
N VAL A 261 -0.82 -3.71 10.93
CA VAL A 261 -1.19 -4.95 10.21
C VAL A 261 -0.40 -6.19 10.71
N ASN A 262 0.60 -5.99 11.58
CA ASN A 262 1.30 -7.02 12.36
C ASN A 262 0.42 -7.86 13.29
N ASN A 263 -0.85 -7.50 13.54
CA ASN A 263 -1.73 -8.44 14.23
C ASN A 263 -2.14 -9.56 13.26
N ALA A 264 -1.20 -10.49 13.06
CA ALA A 264 -1.36 -11.71 12.26
C ALA A 264 -2.65 -12.46 12.61
N SER A 265 -3.13 -12.36 13.85
CA SER A 265 -4.40 -12.97 14.26
C SER A 265 -5.61 -12.40 13.52
N LEU A 266 -5.56 -11.15 13.04
CA LEU A 266 -6.67 -10.51 12.32
C LEU A 266 -6.66 -10.84 10.82
N ILE A 267 -5.48 -10.82 10.19
CA ILE A 267 -5.30 -11.16 8.76
C ILE A 267 -5.42 -12.68 8.53
N ASN A 268 -5.05 -13.48 9.53
CA ASN A 268 -5.12 -14.94 9.48
C ASN A 268 -6.29 -15.54 10.27
N SER A 269 -7.13 -14.71 10.93
CA SER A 269 -8.41 -15.21 11.46
C SER A 269 -9.20 -15.83 10.29
N LYS A 270 -9.98 -16.90 10.55
CA LYS A 270 -10.92 -17.47 9.57
C LYS A 270 -11.60 -16.30 8.89
N GLN A 271 -11.25 -16.06 7.63
CA GLN A 271 -11.59 -14.82 6.94
C GLN A 271 -13.04 -14.49 7.25
N SER A 272 -13.28 -13.27 7.72
CA SER A 272 -14.60 -12.69 7.64
C SER A 272 -14.96 -12.71 6.16
N ILE A 273 -15.64 -13.77 5.76
CA ILE A 273 -16.16 -14.18 4.44
C ILE A 273 -15.83 -13.16 3.34
N PRO A 274 -15.15 -13.54 2.24
CA PRO A 274 -14.90 -12.64 1.13
C PRO A 274 -16.22 -12.02 0.69
N GLN A 275 -16.42 -10.75 1.06
CA GLN A 275 -17.53 -9.98 0.54
C GLN A 275 -17.13 -9.59 -0.87
N ILE A 276 -17.45 -10.49 -1.80
CA ILE A 276 -17.34 -10.23 -3.22
C ILE A 276 -18.17 -8.97 -3.48
N MET A 277 -17.50 -7.84 -3.70
CA MET A 277 -18.18 -6.63 -4.13
C MET A 277 -18.85 -6.93 -5.46
N LYS A 278 -20.18 -6.87 -5.49
CA LYS A 278 -20.93 -7.13 -6.72
C LYS A 278 -20.67 -5.98 -7.68
N TYR A 279 -20.19 -6.30 -8.89
CA TYR A 279 -20.11 -5.34 -9.97
C TYR A 279 -21.51 -4.83 -10.32
N SER A 280 -21.73 -3.53 -10.11
CA SER A 280 -22.91 -2.83 -10.60
C SER A 280 -22.47 -1.94 -11.76
N PRO A 281 -22.83 -2.27 -13.03
CA PRO A 281 -22.52 -1.39 -14.14
C PRO A 281 -23.21 -0.05 -13.91
N SER A 282 -22.43 1.03 -13.88
CA SER A 282 -22.95 2.38 -13.82
C SER A 282 -23.84 2.65 -15.05
N ARG A 283 -25.10 3.01 -14.82
CA ARG A 283 -25.96 3.64 -15.83
C ARG A 283 -25.40 5.01 -16.22
#